data_AF-Q84QW8-F1
#
_entry.id   AF-Q84QW8-F1
#
_cell.length_a   1.000
_cell.length_b   1.000
_cell.length_c   1.000
_cell.angle_alpha   90.00
_cell.angle_beta   90.00
_cell.angle_gamma   90.00
#
_symmetry.space_group_name_H-M   'P 1'
#
loop_
_entity.id
_entity.type
_entity.pdbx_description
1 polymer ?
#
loop_
_entity_poly.entity_id
_entity_poly.type
_entity_poly.pdbx_seq_one_letter_code
_entity_poly.pdbx_strand_id
1 'polypeptide(L)'
;PKRPSNCAGSRFNFTKVYPQLRNKLKISWPDVEGGNDTKFWEGEWNKHGTCSAERLNQMQYFERSHDMWMSYNITKILKNASIVPSATQTWSYADIVSAIKTATKRTPLLRCKPDPQPNKP
;
A
#
# COMPACT_ATOMS: atom_id res chain seq x y z
N PRO A 1 -7.11 -11.70 -10.27
CA PRO A 1 -7.53 -12.39 -9.03
C PRO A 1 -8.51 -11.55 -8.21
N LYS A 2 -9.69 -12.10 -7.88
CA LYS A 2 -10.65 -11.48 -6.96
C LYS A 2 -10.09 -11.61 -5.55
N ARG A 3 -9.77 -10.49 -4.90
CA ARG A 3 -9.36 -10.50 -3.48
C ARG A 3 -10.62 -10.53 -2.61
N PRO A 4 -10.64 -11.28 -1.50
CA PRO A 4 -11.75 -11.22 -0.55
C PRO A 4 -12.02 -9.78 -0.10
N SER A 5 -13.29 -9.44 0.01
CA SER A 5 -13.74 -8.11 0.41
C SER A 5 -15.11 -8.17 1.07
N ASN A 6 -15.38 -7.23 1.99
CA ASN A 6 -16.65 -7.09 2.70
C ASN A 6 -17.06 -8.37 3.46
N CYS A 7 -16.08 -9.07 4.04
CA CYS A 7 -16.35 -10.24 4.87
C CYS A 7 -17.02 -9.83 6.18
N ALA A 8 -17.84 -10.73 6.74
CA ALA A 8 -18.42 -10.54 8.06
C ALA A 8 -17.32 -10.40 9.12
N GLY A 9 -17.53 -9.51 10.11
CA GLY A 9 -16.57 -9.28 11.17
C GLY A 9 -16.84 -7.98 11.92
N SER A 10 -16.11 -7.77 13.02
CA SER A 10 -16.20 -6.52 13.79
C SER A 10 -15.78 -5.32 12.94
N ARG A 11 -16.59 -4.26 12.99
CA ARG A 11 -16.26 -2.98 12.34
C ARG A 11 -15.02 -2.36 12.98
N PHE A 12 -14.40 -1.47 12.23
CA PHE A 12 -13.22 -0.72 12.68
C PHE A 12 -13.50 -0.05 14.02
N ASN A 13 -12.54 -0.20 14.94
CA ASN A 13 -12.55 0.51 16.20
C ASN A 13 -11.22 1.26 16.36
N PHE A 14 -11.28 2.59 16.31
CA PHE A 14 -10.11 3.45 16.42
C PHE A 14 -9.29 3.22 17.70
N THR A 15 -9.93 2.82 18.80
CA THR A 15 -9.23 2.59 20.08
C THR A 15 -8.32 1.36 20.03
N LYS A 16 -8.58 0.40 19.13
CA LYS A 16 -7.73 -0.78 18.92
C LYS A 16 -6.44 -0.49 18.14
N VAL A 17 -6.36 0.66 17.46
CA VAL A 17 -5.11 1.15 16.85
C VAL A 17 -4.47 2.07 17.86
N TYR A 18 -3.50 1.60 18.63
CA TYR A 18 -2.93 2.36 19.74
C TYR A 18 -2.09 3.57 19.26
N PRO A 19 -1.88 4.61 20.09
CA PRO A 19 -1.32 5.90 19.65
C PRO A 19 0.01 5.80 18.88
N GLN A 20 0.94 4.96 19.32
CA GLN A 20 2.24 4.80 18.66
C GLN A 20 2.10 4.14 17.29
N LEU A 21 1.17 3.19 17.13
CA LEU A 21 0.86 2.60 15.82
C LEU A 21 0.22 3.63 14.88
N ARG A 22 -0.65 4.51 15.38
CA ARG A 22 -1.21 5.60 14.58
C ARG A 22 -0.11 6.49 14.00
N ASN A 23 0.89 6.86 14.79
CA ASN A 23 2.02 7.68 14.32
C ASN A 23 2.83 6.95 13.22
N LYS A 24 3.02 5.63 13.37
CA LYS A 24 3.64 4.79 12.34
C LYS A 24 2.81 4.72 11.05
N LEU A 25 1.49 4.56 11.18
CA LEU A 25 0.57 4.49 10.04
C LEU A 25 0.44 5.82 9.31
N LYS A 26 0.52 6.97 9.98
CA LYS A 26 0.57 8.29 9.31
C LYS A 26 1.71 8.43 8.32
N ILE A 27 2.83 7.72 8.55
CA ILE A 27 3.99 7.71 7.66
C ILE A 27 3.85 6.63 6.59
N SER A 28 3.47 5.42 7.01
CA SER A 28 3.49 4.23 6.15
C SER A 28 2.22 3.99 5.35
N TRP A 29 1.10 4.56 5.78
CA TRP A 29 -0.23 4.36 5.21
C TRP A 29 -1.14 5.60 5.29
N PRO A 30 -0.71 6.78 4.80
CA PRO A 30 -1.53 7.98 4.76
C PRO A 30 -2.66 7.89 3.72
N ASP A 31 -3.70 8.69 3.90
CA ASP A 31 -4.68 9.01 2.86
C ASP A 31 -4.10 10.07 1.92
N VAL A 32 -3.71 9.64 0.71
CA VAL A 32 -3.08 10.50 -0.30
C VAL A 32 -4.09 11.23 -1.20
N GLU A 33 -5.38 10.97 -1.06
CA GLU A 33 -6.44 11.63 -1.86
C GLU A 33 -7.23 12.63 -1.03
N GLY A 34 -7.74 12.20 0.13
CA GLY A 34 -8.64 13.01 0.97
C GLY A 34 -7.99 13.61 2.22
N GLY A 35 -6.77 13.20 2.56
CA GLY A 35 -6.04 13.65 3.75
C GLY A 35 -6.64 13.20 5.09
N ASN A 36 -7.62 12.29 5.09
CA ASN A 36 -8.22 11.75 6.30
C ASN A 36 -7.80 10.30 6.52
N ASP A 37 -6.62 10.13 7.11
CA ASP A 37 -6.01 8.84 7.37
C ASP A 37 -6.94 7.88 8.12
N THR A 38 -7.67 8.36 9.14
CA THR A 38 -8.52 7.49 9.96
C THR A 38 -9.71 6.96 9.18
N LYS A 39 -10.34 7.79 8.36
CA LYS A 39 -11.42 7.37 7.46
C LYS A 39 -10.91 6.34 6.43
N PHE A 40 -9.69 6.54 5.94
CA PHE A 40 -9.07 5.58 5.02
C PHE A 40 -8.78 4.23 5.70
N TRP A 41 -8.17 4.23 6.89
CA TRP A 41 -7.91 3.01 7.67
C TRP A 41 -9.20 2.27 8.02
N GLU A 42 -10.26 3.00 8.38
CA GLU A 42 -11.59 2.43 8.62
C GLU A 42 -12.11 1.71 7.38
N GLY A 43 -12.04 2.35 6.21
CA GLY A 43 -12.45 1.77 4.93
C GLY A 43 -11.68 0.50 4.60
N GLU A 44 -10.36 0.53 4.74
CA GLU A 44 -9.49 -0.62 4.47
C GLU A 44 -9.72 -1.78 5.44
N TRP A 45 -9.91 -1.51 6.74
CA TRP A 45 -10.25 -2.57 7.69
C TRP A 45 -11.63 -3.17 7.38
N ASN A 46 -12.66 -2.34 7.23
CA ASN A 46 -14.03 -2.80 7.00
C ASN A 46 -14.19 -3.57 5.68
N LYS A 47 -13.44 -3.17 4.65
CA LYS A 47 -13.49 -3.79 3.32
C LYS A 47 -12.56 -5.00 3.20
N HIS A 48 -11.35 -4.96 3.74
CA HIS A 48 -10.32 -5.98 3.52
C HIS A 48 -9.83 -6.65 4.80
N GLY A 49 -9.62 -5.87 5.87
CA GLY A 49 -9.13 -6.39 7.14
C GLY A 49 -10.04 -7.45 7.77
N THR A 50 -11.37 -7.28 7.72
CA THR A 50 -12.34 -8.25 8.26
C THR A 50 -12.18 -9.64 7.65
N CYS A 51 -11.75 -9.75 6.40
CA CYS A 51 -11.51 -11.03 5.73
C CYS A 51 -10.30 -11.81 6.27
N SER A 52 -9.50 -11.19 7.14
CA SER A 52 -8.35 -11.82 7.82
C SER A 52 -8.54 -11.95 9.33
N ALA A 53 -9.70 -11.55 9.85
CA ALA A 53 -9.96 -11.40 11.28
C ALA A 53 -9.79 -12.69 12.10
N GLU A 54 -9.97 -13.86 11.47
CA GLU A 54 -9.73 -15.17 12.10
C GLU A 54 -8.25 -15.41 12.47
N ARG A 55 -7.31 -14.71 11.81
CA ARG A 55 -5.86 -14.86 12.03
C ARG A 55 -5.20 -13.58 12.56
N LEU A 56 -5.69 -12.42 12.13
CA LEU A 56 -5.16 -11.11 12.48
C LEU A 56 -6.30 -10.26 12.99
N ASN A 57 -6.31 -9.97 14.28
CA ASN A 57 -7.21 -8.95 14.80
C ASN A 57 -6.85 -7.57 14.22
N GLN A 58 -7.72 -6.57 14.41
CA GLN A 58 -7.53 -5.24 13.81
C GLN A 58 -6.16 -4.62 14.11
N MET A 59 -5.67 -4.73 15.35
CA MET A 59 -4.35 -4.22 15.72
C MET A 59 -3.25 -4.93 14.93
N GLN A 60 -3.26 -6.26 14.93
CA GLN A 60 -2.28 -7.09 14.22
C GLN A 60 -2.29 -6.87 12.71
N TYR A 61 -3.47 -6.61 12.11
CA TYR A 61 -3.60 -6.29 10.69
C TYR A 61 -2.82 -5.02 10.33
N PHE A 62 -2.93 -3.97 11.14
CA PHE A 62 -2.22 -2.71 10.92
C PHE A 62 -0.73 -2.81 11.26
N GLU A 63 -0.37 -3.51 12.34
CA GLU A 63 1.04 -3.80 12.66
C GLU A 63 1.73 -4.53 11.52
N ARG A 64 1.12 -5.62 11.04
CA ARG A 64 1.66 -6.42 9.94
C ARG A 64 1.82 -5.61 8.67
N SER A 65 0.85 -4.74 8.36
CA SER A 65 0.91 -3.87 7.19
C SER A 65 2.05 -2.86 7.29
N HIS A 66 2.26 -2.26 8.46
CA HIS A 66 3.40 -1.37 8.72
C HIS A 66 4.74 -2.11 8.59
N ASP A 67 4.85 -3.31 9.17
CA ASP A 67 6.07 -4.12 9.09
C ASP A 67 6.41 -4.50 7.65
N MET A 68 5.39 -4.82 6.84
CA MET A 68 5.56 -5.08 5.41
C MET A 68 6.05 -3.85 4.65
N TRP A 69 5.52 -2.66 4.95
CA TRP A 69 5.99 -1.40 4.36
C TRP A 69 7.45 -1.11 4.72
N MET A 70 7.84 -1.33 5.98
CA MET A 70 9.23 -1.15 6.44
C MET A 70 10.20 -2.15 5.79
N SER A 71 9.79 -3.40 5.65
CA SER A 71 10.64 -4.50 5.16
C SER A 71 11.01 -4.33 3.68
N TYR A 72 10.16 -3.67 2.90
CA TYR A 72 10.32 -3.52 1.46
C TYR A 72 10.22 -2.04 1.04
N ASN A 73 11.25 -1.26 1.36
CA ASN A 73 11.36 0.13 0.91
C ASN A 73 11.57 0.19 -0.62
N ILE A 74 10.47 0.16 -1.37
CA ILE A 74 10.45 0.17 -2.84
C ILE A 74 11.16 1.40 -3.40
N THR A 75 10.99 2.57 -2.78
CA THR A 75 11.66 3.80 -3.19
C THR A 75 13.18 3.65 -3.16
N LYS A 76 13.72 3.08 -2.07
CA LYS A 76 15.17 2.83 -1.94
C LYS A 76 15.65 1.78 -2.95
N ILE A 77 14.87 0.72 -3.16
CA ILE A 77 15.19 -0.34 -4.13
C ILE A 77 15.31 0.25 -5.54
N LEU A 78 14.33 1.05 -5.97
CA LEU A 78 14.33 1.67 -7.29
C LEU A 78 15.45 2.71 -7.42
N LYS A 79 15.65 3.55 -6.40
CA LYS A 79 16.74 4.53 -6.39
C LYS A 79 18.13 3.89 -6.53
N ASN A 80 18.35 2.75 -5.88
CA ASN A 80 19.61 2.00 -6.01
C ASN A 80 19.82 1.41 -7.42
N ALA A 81 18.76 1.26 -8.20
CA ALA A 81 18.81 0.88 -9.62
C ALA A 81 18.78 2.12 -10.55
N SER A 82 19.00 3.33 -10.02
CA SER A 82 18.92 4.60 -10.74
C SER A 82 17.54 4.89 -11.36
N ILE A 83 16.48 4.26 -10.83
CA ILE A 83 15.09 4.53 -11.19
C ILE A 83 14.51 5.48 -10.16
N VAL A 84 14.29 6.74 -10.53
CA VAL A 84 13.79 7.80 -9.64
C VAL A 84 12.63 8.54 -10.29
N PRO A 85 11.60 9.00 -9.56
CA PRO A 85 10.46 9.70 -10.17
C PRO A 85 10.89 10.86 -11.08
N SER A 86 10.26 10.97 -12.26
CA SER A 86 10.56 12.00 -13.27
C SER A 86 9.30 12.31 -14.07
N ALA A 87 9.18 13.58 -14.48
CA ALA A 87 8.08 14.05 -15.33
C ALA A 87 8.33 13.81 -16.83
N THR A 88 9.58 13.52 -17.23
CA THR A 88 9.98 13.41 -18.63
C THR A 88 10.64 12.08 -18.97
N GLN A 89 11.38 11.50 -18.02
CA GLN A 89 12.00 10.20 -18.20
C GLN A 89 10.97 9.10 -18.03
N THR A 90 10.99 8.13 -18.93
CA THR A 90 10.19 6.90 -18.82
C THR A 90 11.09 5.72 -18.47
N TRP A 91 10.52 4.71 -17.81
CA TRP A 91 11.17 3.42 -17.56
C TRP A 91 10.35 2.31 -18.17
N SER A 92 11.02 1.27 -18.66
CA SER A 92 10.31 0.10 -19.13
C SER A 92 9.68 -0.65 -17.95
N TYR A 93 8.58 -1.36 -18.23
CA TYR A 93 7.97 -2.26 -17.26
C TYR A 93 8.98 -3.29 -16.74
N ALA A 94 9.84 -3.81 -17.63
CA ALA A 94 10.83 -4.83 -17.32
C ALA A 94 11.89 -4.32 -16.33
N ASP A 95 12.34 -3.07 -16.48
CA ASP A 95 13.36 -2.48 -15.59
C ASP A 95 12.85 -2.38 -14.15
N ILE A 96 11.63 -1.87 -13.98
CA ILE A 96 10.99 -1.73 -12.65
C ILE A 96 10.77 -3.10 -12.02
N VAL A 97 10.22 -4.07 -12.77
CA VAL A 97 10.00 -5.43 -12.27
C VAL A 97 11.31 -6.11 -11.90
N SER A 98 12.35 -5.98 -12.73
CA SER A 98 13.67 -6.60 -12.50
C SER A 98 14.35 -6.04 -11.25
N ALA A 99 14.34 -4.72 -11.07
CA ALA A 99 14.91 -4.08 -9.88
C ALA A 99 14.24 -4.57 -8.59
N ILE A 100 12.91 -4.58 -8.55
CA ILE A 100 12.15 -5.06 -7.39
C ILE A 100 12.34 -6.56 -7.18
N LYS A 101 12.33 -7.37 -8.24
CA LYS A 101 12.54 -8.83 -8.14
C LYS A 101 13.93 -9.18 -7.62
N THR A 102 14.95 -8.45 -8.04
CA THR A 102 16.33 -8.65 -7.59
C THR A 102 16.47 -8.44 -6.09
N ALA A 103 15.85 -7.39 -5.55
CA ALA A 103 15.89 -7.06 -4.14
C ALA A 103 14.99 -7.95 -3.27
N THR A 104 13.77 -8.26 -3.73
CA THR A 104 12.76 -8.98 -2.93
C THR A 104 12.74 -10.49 -3.15
N LYS A 105 13.46 -10.98 -4.19
CA LYS A 105 13.41 -12.37 -4.70
C LYS A 105 12.00 -12.83 -5.11
N ARG A 106 11.08 -11.90 -5.33
CA ARG A 106 9.69 -12.15 -5.73
C ARG A 106 9.31 -11.27 -6.92
N THR A 107 8.50 -11.79 -7.83
CA THR A 107 8.01 -10.99 -8.95
C THR A 107 6.87 -10.08 -8.48
N PRO A 108 7.01 -8.74 -8.56
CA PRO A 108 5.91 -7.83 -8.22
C PRO A 108 4.83 -7.84 -9.31
N LEU A 109 3.63 -7.40 -8.93
CA LEU A 109 2.59 -6.99 -9.87
C LEU A 109 2.55 -5.46 -9.91
N LEU A 110 2.85 -4.88 -11.07
CA LEU A 110 2.72 -3.43 -11.27
C LEU A 110 1.30 -3.09 -11.73
N ARG A 111 0.79 -1.95 -11.24
CA ARG A 111 -0.49 -1.36 -11.67
C ARG A 111 -0.21 0.05 -12.14
N CYS A 112 -0.59 0.35 -13.37
CA CYS A 112 -0.40 1.67 -13.99
C CYS A 112 -1.76 2.34 -14.21
N LYS A 113 -1.77 3.67 -14.15
CA LYS A 113 -2.87 4.49 -14.66
C LYS A 113 -2.39 5.12 -15.97
N PRO A 114 -3.15 5.05 -17.06
CA PRO A 114 -2.80 5.76 -18.29
C PRO A 114 -2.72 7.26 -18.04
N ASP A 115 -1.79 7.94 -18.72
CA ASP A 115 -1.76 9.40 -18.71
C ASP A 115 -3.09 9.94 -19.28
N PRO A 116 -3.63 11.04 -18.72
CA PRO A 116 -4.78 11.69 -19.30
C PRO A 116 -4.47 12.04 -20.75
N GLN A 117 -5.24 11.49 -21.70
CA GLN A 117 -5.14 11.90 -23.09
C GLN A 117 -5.52 13.38 -23.16
N PRO A 118 -4.70 14.26 -23.76
CA PRO A 118 -5.17 15.60 -24.08
C PRO A 118 -6.40 15.45 -24.98
N ASN A 119 -7.49 16.15 -24.64
CA ASN A 119 -8.68 16.19 -25.49
C ASN A 119 -8.22 16.47 -26.93
N LYS A 120 -8.46 15.52 -27.85
CA LYS A 120 -8.32 15.82 -29.27
C LYS A 120 -9.34 16.92 -29.60
N PRO A 121 -8.92 18.01 -30.27
CA PRO A 121 -9.85 19.03 -30.73
C PRO A 121 -10.91 18.44 -31.67
#